data_AF-M3R5I8-F1
#
_entry.id   AF-M3R5I8-F1
#
_cell.length_a   1.000
_cell.length_b   1.000
_cell.length_c   1.000
_cell.angle_alpha   90.00
_cell.angle_beta   90.00
_cell.angle_gamma   90.00
#
_symmetry.space_group_name_H-M   'P 1'
#
loop_
_entity.id
_entity.type
_entity.pdbx_description
1 polymer ?
#
loop_
_entity_poly.entity_id
_entity_poly.type
_entity_poly.pdbx_seq_one_letter_code
_entity_poly.pdbx_strand_id
1 'polypeptide(L)'
;NTQGYGYVTEKIIDAYFSHTIPIYWGSPSVAKDFNPKSFVNVCDFKNFDEAIDYVRYLHTHPNAYLDMLYENPLNTLDGKACFYQDLSFKKILDFFKTILENDTIYHNNPFVFYRDLNEPLVSIDDLRVNYNNLRADYDHLRADYDHLRADYDHLRADYDHLRADYDRLLQNASPLLELSQNTTFKIYYKAYQKSLPLLRVARKLVKK
;
A
#
# COMPACT_ATOMS: atom_id res chain seq x y z
N ASN A 1 -12.02 -34.68 -16.01
CA ASN A 1 -12.66 -35.69 -16.90
C ASN A 1 -11.63 -36.70 -17.42
N THR A 2 -10.64 -37.05 -16.61
CA THR A 2 -9.50 -37.92 -16.93
C THR A 2 -9.47 -39.11 -15.97
N GLN A 3 -8.72 -40.16 -16.31
CA GLN A 3 -8.51 -41.29 -15.42
C GLN A 3 -7.47 -40.98 -14.34
N GLY A 4 -7.69 -41.42 -13.10
CA GLY A 4 -6.73 -41.26 -12.00
C GLY A 4 -7.07 -42.09 -10.77
N TYR A 5 -6.09 -42.75 -10.17
CA TYR A 5 -6.28 -43.51 -8.93
C TYR A 5 -6.73 -42.59 -7.79
N GLY A 6 -7.88 -42.90 -7.18
CA GLY A 6 -8.50 -42.07 -6.14
C GLY A 6 -9.24 -40.83 -6.65
N TYR A 7 -9.27 -40.59 -7.96
CA TYR A 7 -10.00 -39.47 -8.54
C TYR A 7 -11.50 -39.81 -8.69
N VAL A 8 -12.20 -39.77 -7.56
CA VAL A 8 -13.66 -39.92 -7.49
C VAL A 8 -14.29 -38.59 -7.11
N THR A 9 -15.32 -38.18 -7.83
CA THR A 9 -15.91 -36.83 -7.74
C THR A 9 -17.41 -36.93 -7.47
N GLU A 10 -18.08 -35.78 -7.31
CA GLU A 10 -19.50 -35.64 -7.01
C GLU A 10 -20.43 -36.42 -7.95
N LYS A 11 -20.00 -36.67 -9.19
CA LYS A 11 -20.81 -37.31 -10.24
C LYS A 11 -21.42 -38.66 -9.83
N ILE A 12 -20.69 -39.47 -9.05
CA ILE A 12 -21.23 -40.75 -8.58
C ILE A 12 -22.26 -40.56 -7.45
N ILE A 13 -22.05 -39.54 -6.61
CA ILE A 13 -23.00 -39.16 -5.56
C ILE A 13 -24.30 -38.62 -6.16
N ASP A 14 -24.20 -37.81 -7.21
CA ASP A 14 -25.39 -37.27 -7.91
C ASP A 14 -26.29 -38.39 -8.44
N ALA A 15 -25.70 -39.46 -8.96
CA ALA A 15 -26.44 -40.64 -9.44
C ALA A 15 -27.12 -41.39 -8.28
N TYR A 16 -26.40 -41.69 -7.20
CA TYR A 16 -27.01 -42.33 -6.02
C TYR A 16 -28.13 -41.48 -5.42
N PHE A 17 -27.92 -40.17 -5.30
CA PHE A 17 -28.91 -39.24 -4.76
C PHE A 17 -30.15 -39.12 -5.66
N SER A 18 -29.98 -39.26 -6.97
CA SER A 18 -31.06 -39.27 -7.96
C SER A 18 -31.76 -40.63 -8.08
N HIS A 19 -31.44 -41.60 -7.21
CA HIS A 19 -31.98 -42.95 -7.22
C HIS A 19 -31.82 -43.66 -8.57
N THR A 20 -30.63 -43.56 -9.16
CA THR A 20 -30.27 -44.23 -10.41
C THR A 20 -28.93 -44.96 -10.29
N ILE A 21 -28.76 -46.06 -11.03
CA ILE A 21 -27.52 -46.85 -11.03
C ILE A 21 -26.41 -46.04 -11.73
N PRO A 22 -25.29 -45.74 -11.06
CA PRO A 22 -24.16 -45.09 -11.72
C PRO A 22 -23.47 -46.07 -12.68
N ILE A 23 -23.19 -45.61 -13.91
CA ILE A 23 -22.22 -46.26 -14.81
C ILE A 23 -20.94 -45.44 -14.75
N TYR A 24 -19.97 -45.92 -13.97
CA TYR A 24 -18.82 -45.12 -13.56
C TYR A 24 -17.53 -45.50 -14.30
N TRP A 25 -16.80 -44.48 -14.75
CA TRP A 25 -15.43 -44.59 -15.25
C TRP A 25 -14.61 -43.40 -14.76
N GLY A 26 -13.37 -43.64 -14.31
CA GLY A 26 -12.43 -42.58 -13.93
C GLY A 26 -11.36 -43.02 -12.94
N SER A 27 -11.73 -43.57 -11.80
CA SER A 27 -10.78 -44.12 -10.82
C SER A 27 -10.76 -45.64 -10.90
N PRO A 28 -9.64 -46.29 -11.30
CA PRO A 28 -9.53 -47.75 -11.26
C PRO A 28 -9.64 -48.34 -9.86
N SER A 29 -9.53 -47.52 -8.82
CA SER A 29 -9.64 -47.94 -7.41
C SER A 29 -10.97 -47.53 -6.76
N VAL A 30 -11.99 -47.14 -7.53
CA VAL A 30 -13.30 -46.67 -7.01
C VAL A 30 -14.00 -47.69 -6.10
N ALA A 31 -13.76 -48.99 -6.29
CA ALA A 31 -14.31 -50.06 -5.45
C ALA A 31 -13.82 -50.00 -3.98
N LYS A 32 -12.77 -49.22 -3.69
CA LYS A 32 -12.36 -48.93 -2.31
C LYS A 32 -13.31 -47.96 -1.63
N ASP A 33 -13.77 -46.96 -2.39
CA ASP A 33 -14.63 -45.86 -1.91
C ASP A 33 -16.10 -46.28 -1.82
N PHE A 34 -16.59 -47.02 -2.83
CA PHE A 34 -17.98 -47.45 -2.93
C PHE A 34 -18.09 -48.97 -3.12
N ASN A 35 -19.22 -49.54 -2.70
CA ASN A 35 -19.54 -50.95 -2.87
C ASN A 35 -19.67 -51.29 -4.36
N PRO A 36 -18.82 -52.15 -4.93
CA PRO A 36 -18.84 -52.48 -6.36
C PRO A 36 -20.13 -53.20 -6.81
N LYS A 37 -20.98 -53.64 -5.87
CA LYS A 37 -22.29 -54.22 -6.19
C LYS A 37 -23.40 -53.18 -6.41
N SER A 38 -23.17 -51.92 -6.06
CA SER A 38 -24.17 -50.84 -6.12
C SER A 38 -24.07 -49.97 -7.39
N PHE A 39 -23.08 -50.21 -8.24
CA PHE A 39 -22.87 -49.47 -9.48
C PHE A 39 -22.16 -50.32 -10.53
N VAL A 40 -22.20 -49.87 -11.79
CA VAL A 40 -21.44 -50.49 -12.88
C VAL A 40 -20.06 -49.83 -12.94
N ASN A 41 -19.02 -50.56 -12.53
CA ASN A 41 -17.65 -50.12 -12.65
C ASN A 41 -17.07 -50.51 -14.02
N VAL A 42 -16.90 -49.54 -14.91
CA VAL A 42 -16.40 -49.80 -16.27
C VAL A 42 -14.95 -50.33 -16.25
N CYS A 43 -14.18 -50.07 -15.20
CA CYS A 43 -12.81 -50.55 -15.06
C CYS A 43 -12.69 -52.06 -14.77
N ASP A 44 -13.79 -52.75 -14.42
CA ASP A 44 -13.78 -54.20 -14.16
C ASP A 44 -13.86 -55.04 -15.45
N PHE A 45 -14.13 -54.40 -16.59
CA PHE A 45 -14.27 -55.05 -17.90
C PHE A 45 -13.01 -54.88 -18.75
N LYS A 46 -12.76 -55.82 -19.68
CA LYS A 46 -11.58 -55.75 -20.56
C LYS A 46 -11.71 -54.66 -21.62
N ASN A 47 -12.94 -54.35 -22.02
CA ASN A 47 -13.26 -53.39 -23.07
C ASN A 47 -14.68 -52.83 -22.84
N PHE A 48 -15.05 -51.81 -23.62
CA PHE A 48 -16.36 -51.18 -23.49
C PHE A 48 -17.52 -52.06 -23.95
N ASP A 49 -17.31 -52.99 -24.87
CA ASP A 49 -18.38 -53.88 -25.36
C ASP A 49 -18.87 -54.79 -24.23
N GLU A 50 -17.96 -55.36 -23.44
CA GLU A 50 -18.30 -56.16 -22.25
C GLU A 50 -19.08 -55.33 -21.21
N ALA A 51 -18.71 -54.06 -21.00
CA ALA A 51 -19.42 -53.17 -20.09
C ALA A 51 -20.83 -52.84 -20.60
N ILE A 52 -20.98 -52.59 -21.90
CA ILE A 52 -22.28 -52.34 -22.53
C ILE A 52 -23.17 -53.57 -22.44
N ASP A 53 -22.62 -54.78 -22.65
CA ASP A 53 -23.37 -56.02 -22.52
C ASP A 53 -23.87 -56.24 -21.09
N TYR A 54 -23.08 -55.87 -20.08
CA TYR A 54 -23.54 -55.91 -18.69
C TYR A 54 -24.67 -54.90 -18.41
N VAL A 55 -24.58 -53.68 -18.97
CA VAL A 55 -25.66 -52.69 -18.86
C VAL A 55 -26.94 -53.18 -19.53
N ARG A 56 -26.83 -53.80 -20.72
CA ARG A 56 -27.97 -54.43 -21.41
C ARG A 56 -28.58 -55.55 -20.55
N TYR A 57 -27.73 -56.38 -19.95
CA TYR A 57 -28.17 -57.43 -19.03
C TYR A 57 -29.00 -56.85 -17.87
N LEU A 58 -28.50 -55.81 -17.19
CA LEU A 58 -29.25 -55.17 -16.11
C LEU A 58 -30.59 -54.61 -16.60
N HIS A 59 -30.62 -53.98 -17.78
CA HIS A 59 -31.85 -53.43 -18.34
C HIS A 59 -32.93 -54.49 -18.64
N THR A 60 -32.53 -55.70 -19.06
CA THR A 60 -33.47 -56.79 -19.39
C THR A 60 -33.75 -57.74 -18.23
N HIS A 61 -33.06 -57.61 -17.09
CA HIS A 61 -33.23 -58.47 -15.91
C HIS A 61 -33.62 -57.63 -14.69
N PRO A 62 -34.93 -57.36 -14.48
CA PRO A 62 -35.41 -56.45 -13.45
C PRO A 62 -34.90 -56.76 -12.04
N ASN A 63 -34.80 -58.04 -11.66
CA ASN A 63 -34.31 -58.40 -10.33
C ASN A 63 -32.84 -58.02 -10.15
N ALA A 64 -31.98 -58.28 -11.16
CA ALA A 64 -30.57 -57.90 -11.09
C ALA A 64 -30.38 -56.37 -11.06
N TYR A 65 -31.22 -55.63 -11.79
CA TYR A 65 -31.26 -54.18 -11.71
C TYR A 65 -31.66 -53.69 -10.30
N LEU A 66 -32.73 -54.25 -9.73
CA LEU A 66 -33.23 -53.86 -8.41
C LEU A 66 -32.24 -54.24 -7.31
N ASP A 67 -31.60 -55.40 -7.39
CA ASP A 67 -30.55 -55.82 -6.47
C ASP A 67 -29.43 -54.77 -6.42
N MET A 68 -28.91 -54.34 -7.58
CA MET A 68 -27.88 -53.29 -7.64
C MET A 68 -28.38 -51.92 -7.17
N LEU A 69 -29.60 -51.54 -7.53
CA LEU A 69 -30.18 -50.25 -7.14
C LEU A 69 -30.40 -50.12 -5.62
N TYR A 70 -30.68 -51.24 -4.94
CA TYR A 70 -30.92 -51.29 -3.50
C TYR A 70 -29.71 -51.72 -2.65
N GLU A 71 -28.59 -52.07 -3.29
CA GLU A 71 -27.34 -52.29 -2.59
C GLU A 71 -26.85 -51.01 -1.88
N ASN A 72 -26.19 -51.18 -0.73
CA ASN A 72 -25.67 -50.04 0.00
C ASN A 72 -24.50 -49.43 -0.79
N PRO A 73 -24.49 -48.11 -1.08
CA PRO A 73 -23.37 -47.47 -1.79
C PRO A 73 -22.03 -47.61 -1.09
N LEU A 74 -22.02 -47.74 0.25
CA LEU A 74 -20.79 -47.88 1.03
C LEU A 74 -20.45 -49.35 1.26
N ASN A 75 -19.15 -49.64 1.22
CA ASN A 75 -18.63 -50.92 1.68
C ASN A 75 -18.96 -51.15 3.16
N THR A 76 -19.18 -52.41 3.53
CA THR A 76 -19.43 -52.80 4.92
C THR A 76 -18.20 -53.50 5.51
N LEU A 77 -17.70 -52.98 6.63
CA LEU A 77 -16.69 -53.63 7.46
C LEU A 77 -17.35 -53.99 8.80
N ASP A 78 -17.24 -55.25 9.23
CA ASP A 78 -17.87 -55.76 10.45
C ASP A 78 -19.38 -55.44 10.56
N GLY A 79 -20.08 -55.50 9.44
CA GLY A 79 -21.52 -55.23 9.35
C GLY A 79 -21.90 -53.74 9.40
N LYS A 80 -20.93 -52.84 9.45
CA LYS A 80 -21.15 -51.39 9.46
C LYS A 80 -20.68 -50.76 8.15
N ALA A 81 -21.53 -49.92 7.56
CA ALA A 81 -21.15 -49.10 6.41
C ALA A 81 -20.05 -48.11 6.82
N CYS A 82 -18.95 -48.08 6.06
CA CYS A 82 -17.80 -47.23 6.35
C CYS A 82 -17.31 -46.50 5.09
N PHE A 83 -16.81 -45.29 5.28
CA PHE A 83 -16.06 -44.58 4.23
C PHE A 83 -14.63 -45.13 4.14
N TYR A 84 -14.07 -45.12 2.93
CA TYR A 84 -12.69 -45.55 2.72
C TYR A 84 -11.72 -44.75 3.60
N GLN A 85 -10.77 -45.46 4.21
CA GLN A 85 -9.79 -44.93 5.17
C GLN A 85 -10.42 -44.17 6.36
N ASP A 86 -11.64 -44.51 6.77
CA ASP A 86 -12.31 -43.88 7.91
C ASP A 86 -12.44 -42.34 7.76
N LEU A 87 -12.69 -41.88 6.53
CA LEU A 87 -12.92 -40.46 6.26
C LEU A 87 -14.06 -39.94 7.13
N SER A 88 -13.76 -38.95 7.96
CA SER A 88 -14.69 -38.36 8.91
C SER A 88 -14.24 -36.96 9.30
N PHE A 89 -15.16 -36.15 9.83
CA PHE A 89 -14.83 -34.83 10.37
C PHE A 89 -13.72 -34.91 11.43
N LYS A 90 -13.76 -35.92 12.30
CA LYS A 90 -12.73 -36.14 13.32
C LYS A 90 -11.35 -36.32 12.69
N LYS A 91 -11.22 -37.19 11.69
CA LYS A 91 -9.94 -37.43 10.99
C LYS A 91 -9.38 -36.15 10.36
N ILE A 92 -10.24 -35.32 9.77
CA ILE A 92 -9.84 -34.04 9.17
C ILE A 92 -9.38 -33.04 10.24
N LEU A 93 -10.12 -32.94 11.36
CA LEU A 93 -9.75 -32.07 12.47
C LEU A 93 -8.42 -32.50 13.11
N ASP A 94 -8.21 -33.80 13.32
CA ASP A 94 -6.96 -34.35 13.86
C ASP A 94 -5.76 -34.08 12.94
N PHE A 95 -5.99 -34.08 11.61
CA PHE A 95 -4.99 -33.68 10.62
C PHE A 95 -4.59 -32.20 10.77
N PHE A 96 -5.57 -31.28 10.82
CA PHE A 96 -5.28 -29.85 11.00
C PHE A 96 -4.64 -29.54 12.35
N LYS A 97 -5.08 -30.22 13.41
CA LYS A 97 -4.46 -30.09 14.73
C LYS A 97 -2.98 -30.45 14.68
N THR A 98 -2.64 -31.58 14.07
CA THR A 98 -1.24 -32.01 13.87
C THR A 98 -0.43 -30.97 13.09
N ILE A 99 -1.00 -30.32 12.07
CA ILE A 99 -0.32 -29.26 11.32
C ILE A 99 -0.05 -28.04 12.20
N LEU A 100 -1.06 -27.60 12.96
CA LEU A 100 -0.97 -26.40 13.80
C LEU A 100 -0.02 -26.58 14.99
N GLU A 101 0.13 -27.81 15.47
CA GLU A 101 1.02 -28.15 16.60
C GLU A 101 2.45 -28.50 16.15
N ASN A 102 2.74 -28.52 14.84
CA ASN A 102 4.03 -28.95 14.31
C ASN A 102 4.83 -27.79 13.73
N ASP A 103 5.93 -27.43 14.41
CA ASP A 103 6.83 -26.35 14.02
C ASP A 103 7.82 -26.70 12.89
N THR A 104 7.77 -27.92 12.34
CA THR A 104 8.70 -28.38 11.30
C THR A 104 8.40 -27.74 9.94
N ILE A 105 9.39 -27.07 9.35
CA ILE A 105 9.31 -26.55 7.99
C ILE A 105 9.66 -27.66 6.99
N TYR A 106 8.66 -28.18 6.28
CA TYR A 106 8.83 -29.25 5.29
C TYR A 106 9.18 -28.78 3.88
N HIS A 107 8.83 -27.54 3.53
CA HIS A 107 9.12 -27.00 2.21
C HIS A 107 10.56 -26.50 2.13
N ASN A 108 11.10 -26.41 0.91
CA ASN A 108 12.43 -25.84 0.69
C ASN A 108 12.53 -24.46 1.35
N ASN A 109 13.41 -24.35 2.34
CA ASN A 109 13.67 -23.08 3.00
C ASN A 109 14.78 -22.35 2.22
N PRO A 110 14.45 -21.29 1.46
CA PRO A 110 15.42 -20.61 0.61
C PRO A 110 16.53 -19.90 1.40
N PHE A 111 16.41 -19.79 2.72
CA PHE A 111 17.39 -19.10 3.57
C PHE A 111 18.58 -19.97 4.03
N VAL A 112 18.61 -21.26 3.68
CA VAL A 112 19.72 -22.17 4.07
C VAL A 112 21.03 -21.84 3.31
N PHE A 113 20.99 -21.03 2.24
CA PHE A 113 22.17 -20.64 1.45
C PHE A 113 22.88 -19.35 1.90
N TYR A 114 22.32 -18.54 2.79
CA TYR A 114 23.00 -17.34 3.33
C TYR A 114 23.88 -17.69 4.54
N ARG A 115 24.78 -18.67 4.39
CA ARG A 115 25.83 -18.91 5.39
C ARG A 115 27.07 -18.03 5.18
N ASP A 116 27.14 -17.31 4.06
CA ASP A 116 28.16 -16.29 3.81
C ASP A 116 27.57 -14.90 4.11
N LEU A 117 27.66 -14.50 5.38
CA LEU A 117 27.15 -13.21 5.88
C LEU A 117 27.98 -12.00 5.38
N ASN A 118 29.04 -12.22 4.59
CA ASN A 118 29.89 -11.14 4.09
C ASN A 118 29.14 -10.15 3.20
N GLU A 119 28.31 -10.61 2.26
CA GLU A 119 27.57 -9.70 1.36
C GLU A 119 26.58 -8.77 2.09
N PRO A 120 25.70 -9.27 3.01
CA PRO A 120 24.83 -8.37 3.76
C PRO A 120 25.59 -7.46 4.74
N LEU A 121 26.74 -7.88 5.28
CA LEU A 121 27.55 -7.03 6.15
C LEU A 121 28.21 -5.88 5.38
N VAL A 122 28.77 -6.14 4.20
CA VAL A 122 29.34 -5.09 3.33
C VAL A 122 28.27 -4.07 2.92
N SER A 123 27.06 -4.54 2.59
CA SER A 123 25.91 -3.67 2.28
C SER A 123 25.50 -2.77 3.46
N ILE A 124 25.57 -3.29 4.69
CA ILE A 124 25.30 -2.50 5.90
C ILE A 124 26.39 -1.43 6.13
N ASP A 125 27.66 -1.76 5.88
CA ASP A 125 28.76 -0.82 6.05
C ASP A 125 28.70 0.32 5.02
N ASP A 126 28.37 0.02 3.77
CA ASP A 126 28.17 1.04 2.73
C ASP A 126 26.99 1.97 3.07
N LEU A 127 25.89 1.41 3.58
CA LEU A 127 24.74 2.20 4.04
C LEU A 127 25.10 3.11 5.23
N ARG A 128 25.95 2.64 6.15
CA ARG A 128 26.43 3.44 7.27
C ARG A 128 27.29 4.61 6.80
N VAL A 129 28.18 4.38 5.82
CA VAL A 129 29.00 5.46 5.23
C VAL A 129 28.11 6.49 4.54
N ASN A 130 27.15 6.05 3.73
CA ASN A 130 26.21 6.96 3.07
C ASN A 130 25.38 7.79 4.06
N TYR A 131 24.91 7.17 5.14
CA TYR A 131 24.20 7.89 6.20
C TYR A 131 25.06 8.95 6.89
N ASN A 132 26.33 8.62 7.16
CA ASN A 132 27.26 9.57 7.78
C ASN A 132 27.59 10.76 6.86
N ASN A 133 27.75 10.51 5.56
CA ASN A 133 27.97 11.57 4.57
C ASN A 133 26.76 12.52 4.49
N LEU A 134 25.55 11.96 4.39
CA LEU A 134 24.32 12.76 4.34
C LEU A 134 24.13 13.60 5.62
N ARG A 135 24.51 13.04 6.77
CA ARG A 135 24.50 13.77 8.04
C ARG A 135 25.49 14.94 8.03
N ALA A 136 26.69 14.75 7.50
CA ALA A 136 27.69 15.81 7.39
C ALA A 136 27.22 16.93 6.45
N ASP A 137 26.62 16.58 5.31
CA ASP A 137 26.03 17.56 4.37
C ASP A 137 24.92 18.38 5.03
N TYR A 138 24.08 17.74 5.84
CA TYR A 138 23.05 18.43 6.62
C TYR A 138 23.64 19.42 7.64
N ASP A 139 24.70 19.03 8.34
CA ASP A 139 25.38 19.89 9.31
C ASP A 139 26.04 21.11 8.61
N HIS A 140 26.60 20.92 7.41
CA HIS A 140 27.12 22.03 6.60
C HIS A 140 26.01 23.00 6.18
N LEU A 141 24.90 22.49 5.63
CA LEU A 141 23.78 23.32 5.21
C LEU A 141 23.19 24.12 6.38
N ARG A 142 23.16 23.52 7.56
CA ARG A 142 22.74 24.20 8.79
C ARG A 142 23.68 25.36 9.15
N ALA A 143 24.99 25.17 9.03
CA ALA A 143 25.96 26.22 9.27
C ALA A 143 25.83 27.38 8.27
N ASP A 144 25.63 27.07 6.98
CA ASP A 144 25.39 28.07 5.94
C ASP A 144 24.13 28.90 6.24
N TYR A 145 23.06 28.25 6.70
CA TYR A 145 21.83 28.92 7.11
C TYR A 145 22.05 29.87 8.29
N ASP A 146 22.82 29.44 9.31
CA ASP A 146 23.15 30.28 10.46
C ASP A 146 24.00 31.50 10.05
N HIS A 147 24.91 31.35 9.09
CA HIS A 147 25.67 32.48 8.53
C HIS A 147 24.76 33.47 7.80
N LEU A 148 23.88 32.97 6.91
CA LEU A 148 22.94 33.82 6.17
C LEU A 148 22.01 34.60 7.12
N ARG A 149 21.60 33.97 8.21
CA ARG A 149 20.82 34.63 9.26
C ARG A 149 21.59 35.76 9.93
N ALA A 150 22.87 35.56 10.24
CA ALA A 150 23.72 36.59 10.81
C ALA A 150 23.91 37.78 9.84
N ASP A 151 24.13 37.50 8.55
CA ASP A 151 24.24 38.53 7.51
C ASP A 151 22.95 39.35 7.39
N TYR A 152 21.79 38.69 7.47
CA TYR A 152 20.50 39.36 7.48
C TYR A 152 20.32 40.27 8.71
N ASP A 153 20.73 39.82 9.89
CA ASP A 153 20.67 40.62 11.11
C ASP A 153 21.60 41.85 11.03
N HIS A 154 22.77 41.72 10.39
CA HIS A 154 23.67 42.86 10.12
C HIS A 154 23.04 43.87 9.17
N LEU A 155 22.48 43.41 8.04
CA LEU A 155 21.84 44.28 7.06
C LEU A 155 20.64 45.02 7.67
N ARG A 156 19.90 44.36 8.56
CA ARG A 156 18.81 44.98 9.32
C ARG A 156 19.32 46.11 10.23
N ALA A 157 20.44 45.89 10.92
CA ALA A 157 21.05 46.91 11.76
C ALA A 157 21.54 48.12 10.94
N ASP A 158 22.17 47.89 9.78
CA ASP A 158 22.61 48.95 8.87
C ASP A 158 21.42 49.78 8.36
N TYR A 159 20.31 49.11 8.04
CA TYR A 159 19.07 49.78 7.64
C TYR A 159 18.51 50.68 8.77
N ASP A 160 18.50 50.17 10.00
CA ASP A 160 18.04 50.94 11.17
C ASP A 160 18.95 52.17 11.42
N HIS A 161 20.26 52.05 11.21
CA HIS A 161 21.20 53.17 11.30
C HIS A 161 20.93 54.22 10.20
N LEU A 162 20.77 53.79 8.95
CA LEU A 162 20.49 54.69 7.83
C LEU A 162 19.17 55.45 8.04
N ARG A 163 18.15 54.76 8.56
CA ARG A 163 16.87 55.36 8.93
C ARG A 163 17.05 56.44 10.01
N ALA A 164 17.85 56.17 11.04
CA ALA A 164 18.12 57.15 12.10
C ALA A 164 18.89 58.37 11.58
N ASP A 165 19.86 58.18 10.68
CA ASP A 165 20.58 59.29 10.04
C ASP A 165 19.66 60.14 9.15
N TYR A 166 18.75 59.51 8.40
CA TYR A 166 17.72 60.20 7.64
C TYR A 166 16.83 61.06 8.55
N ASP A 167 16.36 60.51 9.66
CA ASP A 167 15.52 61.23 10.63
C ASP A 167 16.27 62.43 11.25
N ARG A 168 17.57 62.28 11.55
CA ARG A 168 18.43 63.39 12.02
C ARG A 168 18.60 64.48 10.97
N LEU A 169 18.82 64.10 9.72
CA LEU A 169 18.97 65.05 8.62
C LEU A 169 17.67 65.84 8.40
N LEU A 170 16.53 65.16 8.47
CA LEU A 170 15.21 65.78 8.40
C LEU A 170 14.98 66.78 9.55
N GLN A 171 15.37 66.41 10.78
CA GLN A 171 15.30 67.32 11.93
C GLN A 171 16.20 68.54 11.78
N ASN A 172 17.43 68.39 11.27
CA ASN A 172 18.37 69.49 11.09
C ASN A 172 17.98 70.43 9.92
N ALA A 173 17.41 69.87 8.85
CA ALA A 173 16.99 70.64 7.69
C ALA A 173 15.73 71.47 7.94
N SER A 174 14.82 70.99 8.82
CA SER A 174 13.54 71.65 9.08
C SER A 174 13.68 73.11 9.60
N PRO A 175 14.50 73.42 10.61
CA PRO A 175 14.72 74.79 11.07
C PRO A 175 15.38 75.70 10.02
N LEU A 176 16.26 75.15 9.19
CA LEU A 176 16.91 75.92 8.12
C LEU A 176 15.92 76.29 7.02
N LEU A 177 15.00 75.38 6.68
CA LEU A 177 13.91 75.65 5.77
C LEU A 177 13.00 76.75 6.31
N GLU A 178 12.60 76.66 7.59
CA GLU A 178 11.80 77.71 8.27
C GLU A 178 12.53 79.06 8.35
N LEU A 179 13.81 79.07 8.70
CA LEU A 179 14.64 80.27 8.75
C LEU A 179 14.76 80.93 7.37
N SER A 180 14.94 80.15 6.31
CA SER A 180 15.04 80.69 4.94
C SER A 180 13.75 81.41 4.52
N GLN A 181 12.59 80.84 4.86
CA GLN A 181 11.28 81.43 4.58
C GLN A 181 11.07 82.71 5.41
N ASN A 182 11.42 82.68 6.70
CA ASN A 182 11.28 83.82 7.61
C ASN A 182 12.23 84.99 7.25
N THR A 183 13.48 84.67 6.86
CA THR A 183 14.49 85.68 6.49
C THR A 183 14.10 86.37 5.18
N THR A 184 13.61 85.61 4.20
CA THR A 184 13.08 86.16 2.94
C THR A 184 11.96 87.16 3.23
N PHE A 185 10.99 86.80 4.07
CA PHE A 185 9.91 87.70 4.48
C PHE A 185 10.42 88.98 5.19
N LYS A 186 11.38 88.85 6.11
CA LYS A 186 11.98 89.98 6.84
C LYS A 186 12.73 90.95 5.93
N ILE A 187 13.45 90.46 4.92
CA ILE A 187 14.15 91.31 3.94
C ILE A 187 13.14 92.11 3.11
N TYR A 188 12.11 91.45 2.58
CA TYR A 188 11.03 92.11 1.83
C TYR A 188 10.34 93.19 2.67
N TYR A 189 10.02 92.87 3.93
CA TYR A 189 9.39 93.83 4.84
C TYR A 189 10.27 95.05 5.14
N LYS A 190 11.58 94.86 5.40
CA LYS A 190 12.53 95.97 5.60
C LYS A 190 12.69 96.84 4.34
N ALA A 191 12.76 96.22 3.16
CA ALA A 191 12.83 96.96 1.90
C ALA A 191 11.57 97.82 1.68
N TYR A 192 10.39 97.24 1.95
CA TYR A 192 9.11 97.95 1.92
C TYR A 192 9.05 99.11 2.93
N GLN A 193 9.49 98.92 4.16
CA GLN A 193 9.54 99.99 5.16
C GLN A 193 10.44 101.16 4.74
N LYS A 194 11.60 100.89 4.13
CA LYS A 194 12.52 101.92 3.64
C LYS A 194 11.97 102.67 2.43
N SER A 195 11.20 102.01 1.56
CA SER A 195 10.61 102.65 0.38
C SER A 195 9.32 103.40 0.69
N LEU A 196 8.65 103.10 1.81
CA LEU A 196 7.38 103.71 2.19
C LEU A 196 7.40 105.26 2.31
N PRO A 197 8.42 105.91 2.91
CA PRO A 197 8.50 107.37 2.94
C PRO A 197 8.68 107.97 1.54
N LEU A 198 9.51 107.33 0.70
CA LEU A 198 9.73 107.75 -0.69
C LEU A 198 8.44 107.64 -1.50
N LEU A 199 7.68 106.56 -1.33
CA LEU A 199 6.36 106.38 -1.95
C LEU A 199 5.35 107.43 -1.45
N ARG A 200 5.39 107.80 -0.15
CA ARG A 200 4.54 108.87 0.40
C ARG A 200 4.89 110.24 -0.17
N VAL A 201 6.18 110.54 -0.37
CA VAL A 201 6.65 111.78 -1.02
C VAL A 201 6.23 111.80 -2.48
N ALA A 202 6.48 110.73 -3.23
CA ALA A 202 6.04 110.59 -4.62
C ALA A 202 4.52 110.77 -4.75
N ARG A 203 3.73 110.16 -3.85
CA ARG A 203 2.26 110.33 -3.81
C ARG A 203 1.81 111.76 -3.51
N LYS A 204 2.55 112.51 -2.69
CA LYS A 204 2.27 113.95 -2.47
C LYS A 204 2.60 114.79 -3.71
N LEU A 205 3.65 114.43 -4.46
CA LEU A 205 4.04 115.12 -5.69
C LEU A 205 3.06 114.87 -6.85
N VAL A 206 2.51 113.65 -6.95
CA VAL A 206 1.51 113.30 -7.98
C VAL A 206 0.11 113.86 -7.66
N LYS A 207 -0.14 114.31 -6.43
CA LYS A 207 -1.42 114.92 -5.99
C LYS A 207 -1.40 116.46 -5.96
N LYS A 208 -0.32 117.09 -6.43
CA LYS A 208 -0.29 118.52 -6.80
C LYS A 208 -0.58 118.65 -8.29
#